data_AF-A0A927RMA3-F1
#
_entry.id   AF-A0A927RMA3-F1
#
_cell.length_a   1.000
_cell.length_b   1.000
_cell.length_c   1.000
_cell.angle_alpha   90.00
_cell.angle_beta   90.00
_cell.angle_gamma   90.00
#
_symmetry.space_group_name_H-M   'P 1'
#
loop_
_entity.id
_entity.type
_entity.pdbx_description
1 polymer ?
#
loop_
_entity_poly.entity_id
_entity_poly.type
_entity_poly.pdbx_seq_one_letter_code
_entity_poly.pdbx_strand_id
1 'polypeptide(L)'
;MPILHTKLFIVGHLWWLEDEEAMDEIQRFSPARVWVGSANGTASSRHSLEMGLWLDEPVLLRAATDFIVKVMRHSETIYPEQGLFVPDLAEVDYDGDAFAELAAEFRYWGGEDDEDE
;
A
#
# COMPACT_ATOMS: atom_id res chain seq x y z
N MET A 1 2.72 19.33 -8.20
CA MET A 1 2.59 18.56 -6.95
C MET A 1 3.64 17.45 -7.00
N PRO A 2 4.50 17.26 -5.97
CA PRO A 2 5.39 16.10 -5.96
C PRO A 2 4.56 14.82 -5.80
N ILE A 3 4.80 13.83 -6.67
CA ILE A 3 4.10 12.55 -6.67
C ILE A 3 4.81 11.60 -5.70
N LEU A 4 4.04 10.96 -4.82
CA LEU A 4 4.55 9.95 -3.89
C LEU A 4 5.03 8.72 -4.68
N HIS A 5 6.34 8.49 -4.71
CA HIS A 5 6.94 7.34 -5.41
C HIS A 5 7.60 6.32 -4.48
N THR A 6 7.52 6.51 -3.16
CA THR A 6 8.09 5.60 -2.15
C THR A 6 7.30 4.30 -2.08
N LYS A 7 7.98 3.14 -2.09
CA LYS A 7 7.37 1.82 -1.84
C LYS A 7 7.84 1.29 -0.50
N LEU A 8 6.91 1.26 0.44
CA LEU A 8 7.16 1.11 1.86
C LEU A 8 5.96 0.42 2.50
N PHE A 9 6.19 -0.51 3.41
CA PHE A 9 5.17 -0.93 4.36
C PHE A 9 5.76 -1.20 5.73
N ILE A 10 4.94 -1.03 6.77
CA ILE A 10 5.32 -1.29 8.15
C ILE A 10 4.47 -2.44 8.65
N VAL A 11 5.12 -3.40 9.29
CA VAL A 11 4.46 -4.48 10.02
C VAL A 11 4.65 -4.23 11.50
N GLY A 12 3.59 -4.44 12.27
CA GLY A 12 3.59 -4.23 13.70
C GLY A 12 2.44 -4.97 14.36
N HIS A 13 2.34 -4.80 15.66
CA HIS A 13 1.27 -5.39 16.46
C HIS A 13 0.18 -4.36 16.72
N LEU A 14 -1.06 -4.76 16.46
CA LEU A 14 -2.26 -4.01 16.83
C LEU A 14 -2.83 -4.59 18.12
N TRP A 15 -3.12 -3.74 19.08
CA TRP A 15 -3.72 -4.15 20.35
C TRP A 15 -4.86 -3.20 20.72
N TRP A 16 -5.83 -3.77 21.41
CA TRP A 16 -7.06 -3.12 21.87
C TRP A 16 -6.99 -3.08 23.40
N LEU A 17 -7.16 -1.89 23.97
CA LEU A 17 -7.36 -1.76 25.40
C LEU A 17 -8.87 -1.54 25.63
N GLU A 18 -9.54 -2.57 26.12
CA GLU A 18 -10.86 -2.42 26.73
C GLU A 18 -10.62 -1.88 28.14
N ASP A 19 -10.95 -0.61 28.35
CA ASP A 19 -10.97 -0.01 29.67
C ASP A 19 -12.44 0.27 30.00
N GLU A 20 -12.98 -0.45 30.98
CA GLU A 20 -14.38 -0.34 31.43
C GLU A 20 -14.70 1.07 31.99
N GLU A 21 -13.69 1.87 32.36
CA GLU A 21 -13.83 3.25 32.83
C GLU A 21 -13.53 4.30 31.75
N ALA A 22 -12.89 3.93 30.62
CA ALA A 22 -12.63 4.85 29.52
C ALA A 22 -13.82 4.88 28.54
N MET A 23 -14.26 6.08 28.19
CA MET A 23 -15.38 6.27 27.24
C MET A 23 -15.02 5.92 25.78
N ASP A 24 -13.74 5.63 25.48
CA ASP A 24 -13.24 5.38 24.13
C ASP A 24 -12.36 4.12 24.05
N GLU A 25 -12.57 3.33 22.99
CA GLU A 25 -11.74 2.20 22.62
C GLU A 25 -10.35 2.69 22.14
N ILE A 26 -9.30 2.42 22.90
CA ILE A 26 -7.95 2.85 22.53
C ILE A 26 -7.30 1.77 21.65
N GLN A 27 -7.22 2.05 20.36
CA GLN A 27 -6.42 1.27 19.41
C GLN A 27 -4.95 1.70 19.48
N ARG A 28 -4.03 0.75 19.73
CA ARG A 28 -2.58 1.00 19.74
C ARG A 28 -1.88 0.15 18.69
N PHE A 29 -1.06 0.81 17.87
CA PHE A 29 -0.15 0.14 16.93
C PHE A 29 1.30 0.27 17.41
N SER A 30 2.00 -0.86 17.51
CA SER A 30 3.43 -0.91 17.82
C SER A 30 4.21 -1.42 16.60
N PRO A 31 4.98 -0.57 15.90
CA PRO A 31 5.74 -0.97 14.72
C PRO A 31 6.88 -1.92 15.09
N ALA A 32 7.00 -3.03 14.35
CA ALA A 32 8.02 -4.06 14.59
C ALA A 32 9.08 -4.09 13.49
N ARG A 33 8.67 -3.97 12.22
CA ARG A 33 9.57 -4.04 11.06
C ARG A 33 9.09 -3.16 9.92
N VAL A 34 10.02 -2.72 9.10
CA VAL A 34 9.76 -1.93 7.90
C VAL A 34 10.36 -2.61 6.68
N TRP A 35 9.56 -2.68 5.63
CA TRP A 35 10.03 -3.04 4.30
C TRP A 35 10.15 -1.78 3.44
N VAL A 36 11.24 -1.66 2.71
CA VAL A 36 11.44 -0.63 1.70
C VAL A 36 11.89 -1.31 0.40
N GLY A 37 11.24 -1.00 -0.71
CA GLY A 37 11.52 -1.63 -2.01
C GLY A 37 11.80 -0.65 -3.14
N SER A 38 12.48 -1.14 -4.17
CA SER A 38 12.74 -0.40 -5.42
C SER A 38 11.51 -0.32 -6.33
N ALA A 39 10.63 -1.32 -6.29
CA ALA A 39 9.42 -1.38 -7.12
C ALA A 39 8.12 -1.51 -6.33
N ASN A 40 7.02 -1.31 -7.06
CA ASN A 40 5.67 -1.50 -6.57
C ASN A 40 5.40 -2.99 -6.35
N GLY A 41 4.54 -3.31 -5.38
CA GLY A 41 4.07 -4.68 -5.16
C GLY A 41 3.02 -5.13 -6.18
N THR A 42 3.28 -4.95 -7.49
CA THR A 42 2.35 -5.28 -8.59
C THR A 42 2.72 -6.60 -9.27
N ALA A 43 1.77 -7.18 -10.01
CA ALA A 43 2.04 -8.38 -10.83
C ALA A 43 3.13 -8.12 -11.89
N SER A 44 3.11 -6.95 -12.53
CA SER A 44 4.10 -6.56 -13.53
C SER A 44 5.54 -6.51 -13.00
N SER A 45 5.73 -6.12 -11.72
CA SER A 45 7.05 -6.04 -11.08
C SER A 45 7.70 -7.42 -10.87
N ARG A 46 7.04 -8.53 -11.23
CA ARG A 46 7.62 -9.88 -11.24
C ARG A 46 8.57 -10.12 -12.41
N HIS A 47 8.49 -9.29 -13.45
CA HIS A 47 9.32 -9.41 -14.65
C HIS A 47 10.59 -8.55 -14.58
N SER A 48 10.75 -7.77 -13.52
CA SER A 48 11.91 -6.93 -13.27
C SER A 48 12.77 -7.47 -12.12
N LEU A 49 14.07 -7.17 -12.15
CA LEU A 49 14.97 -7.46 -11.05
C LEU A 49 14.84 -6.36 -10.00
N GLU A 50 14.34 -6.71 -8.83
CA GLU A 50 14.02 -5.76 -7.76
C GLU A 50 14.83 -6.01 -6.48
N MET A 51 14.99 -4.94 -5.70
CA MET A 51 15.67 -4.96 -4.41
C MET A 51 14.73 -4.51 -3.30
N GLY A 52 14.84 -5.16 -2.14
CA GLY A 52 14.10 -4.80 -0.95
C GLY A 52 14.95 -4.95 0.31
N LEU A 53 14.70 -4.10 1.29
CA LEU A 53 15.30 -4.14 2.61
C LEU A 53 14.23 -4.43 3.65
N TRP A 54 14.51 -5.36 4.56
CA TRP A 54 13.66 -5.70 5.69
C TRP A 54 14.40 -5.37 6.98
N LEU A 55 13.96 -4.31 7.66
CA LEU A 55 14.73 -3.65 8.71
C LEU A 55 13.92 -3.53 9.99
N ASP A 56 14.61 -3.56 11.12
CA ASP A 56 14.07 -3.38 12.48
C ASP A 56 14.79 -2.28 13.26
N GLU A 57 15.57 -1.45 12.57
CA GLU A 57 16.30 -0.34 13.19
C GLU A 57 15.30 0.67 13.79
N PRO A 58 15.37 0.97 15.10
CA PRO A 58 14.33 1.74 15.78
C PRO A 58 14.16 3.18 15.31
N VAL A 59 15.22 3.85 14.85
CA VAL A 59 15.13 5.22 14.35
C VAL A 59 14.43 5.25 12.99
N LEU A 60 14.76 4.31 12.11
CA LEU A 60 14.13 4.13 10.81
C LEU A 60 12.66 3.77 10.96
N LEU A 61 12.32 2.88 11.89
CA LEU A 61 10.92 2.52 12.16
C LEU A 61 10.08 3.74 12.54
N ARG A 62 10.59 4.57 13.47
CA ARG A 62 9.92 5.82 13.85
C ARG A 62 9.77 6.77 12.67
N ALA A 63 10.86 6.98 11.91
CA ALA A 63 10.83 7.87 10.75
C ALA A 63 9.85 7.40 9.66
N ALA A 64 9.79 6.10 9.40
CA ALA A 64 8.85 5.50 8.46
C ALA A 64 7.39 5.63 8.94
N THR A 65 7.13 5.39 10.24
CA THR A 65 5.80 5.58 10.82
C THR A 65 5.35 7.03 10.70
N ASP A 66 6.20 7.98 11.08
CA ASP A 66 5.91 9.41 10.98
C ASP A 66 5.65 9.85 9.54
N PHE A 67 6.39 9.29 8.58
CA PHE A 67 6.19 9.54 7.16
C PHE A 67 4.80 9.07 6.71
N ILE A 68 4.41 7.84 7.02
CA ILE A 68 3.09 7.29 6.64
C ILE A 68 1.96 8.11 7.27
N VAL A 69 2.06 8.46 8.56
CA VAL A 69 1.05 9.28 9.24
C VAL A 69 0.92 10.66 8.59
N LYS A 70 2.03 11.27 8.17
CA LYS A 70 2.00 12.54 7.43
C LYS A 70 1.35 12.39 6.06
N VAL A 71 1.64 11.31 5.34
CA VAL A 71 1.01 11.01 4.05
C VAL A 71 -0.49 10.83 4.23
N MET A 72 -0.93 10.01 5.19
CA MET A 72 -2.35 9.80 5.50
C MET A 72 -3.07 11.11 5.84
N ARG A 73 -2.45 11.95 6.69
CA ARG A 73 -2.99 13.28 7.04
C ARG A 73 -3.09 14.24 5.86
N HIS A 74 -2.29 14.03 4.81
CA HIS A 74 -2.30 14.87 3.63
C HIS A 74 -3.22 14.32 2.54
N SER A 75 -3.37 13.00 2.45
CA SER A 75 -4.27 12.34 1.50
C SER A 75 -5.73 12.37 1.94
N GLU A 76 -5.99 12.46 3.24
CA GLU A 76 -7.33 12.44 3.81
C GLU A 76 -7.55 13.63 4.76
N THR A 77 -8.77 14.16 4.77
CA THR A 77 -9.22 14.96 5.91
C THR A 77 -9.52 13.99 7.05
N ILE A 78 -8.53 13.68 7.89
CA ILE A 78 -8.72 12.77 9.03
C ILE A 78 -9.68 13.43 10.02
N TYR A 79 -10.95 13.01 10.01
CA TYR A 79 -11.93 13.33 11.04
C TYR A 79 -11.85 12.26 12.13
N PRO A 80 -11.35 12.58 13.35
CA PRO A 80 -11.22 11.60 14.43
C PRO A 80 -12.55 10.93 14.83
N GLU A 81 -13.69 11.53 14.49
CA GLU A 81 -15.03 11.00 14.75
C GLU A 81 -15.58 10.07 13.65
N GLN A 82 -14.93 9.95 12.49
CA GLN A 82 -15.39 9.09 11.41
C GLN A 82 -14.64 7.75 11.44
N GLY A 83 -15.20 6.76 12.13
CA GLY A 83 -14.69 5.37 12.16
C GLY A 83 -14.80 4.61 10.84
N LEU A 84 -14.97 5.31 9.72
CA LEU A 84 -15.05 4.76 8.37
C LEU A 84 -13.89 5.34 7.55
N PHE A 85 -12.88 4.51 7.34
CA PHE A 85 -11.78 4.78 6.42
C PHE A 85 -12.32 4.59 4.99
N VAL A 86 -12.99 5.60 4.45
CA VAL A 86 -13.41 5.63 3.04
C VAL A 86 -12.47 6.62 2.34
N PRO A 87 -11.40 6.14 1.68
CA PRO A 87 -10.45 7.02 1.02
C PRO A 87 -11.17 7.82 -0.06
N ASP A 88 -10.87 9.11 -0.16
CA ASP A 88 -11.24 9.89 -1.35
C ASP A 88 -10.43 9.34 -2.53
N LEU A 89 -11.09 8.53 -3.36
CA LEU A 89 -10.50 7.96 -4.56
C LEU A 89 -10.28 9.08 -5.58
N ALA A 90 -9.04 9.52 -5.73
CA ALA A 90 -8.65 10.32 -6.88
C ALA A 90 -8.88 9.52 -8.17
N GLU A 91 -9.34 10.17 -9.23
CA GLU A 91 -9.38 9.55 -10.56
C GLU A 91 -7.97 9.06 -10.92
N VAL A 92 -7.86 7.75 -11.16
CA VAL A 92 -6.60 7.13 -11.55
C VAL A 92 -6.34 7.50 -13.00
N ASP A 93 -5.24 8.22 -13.24
CA ASP A 93 -4.71 8.40 -14.59
C ASP A 93 -4.04 7.09 -15.01
N TYR A 94 -4.67 6.40 -15.96
CA TYR A 94 -4.21 5.11 -16.43
C TYR A 94 -3.15 5.32 -17.51
N ASP A 95 -1.96 4.75 -17.28
CA ASP A 95 -0.90 4.72 -18.28
C ASP A 95 -1.35 3.83 -19.46
N GLY A 96 -1.70 4.46 -20.58
CA GLY A 96 -2.21 3.78 -21.76
C GLY A 96 -1.26 2.72 -22.31
N ASP A 97 0.05 2.88 -22.11
CA ASP A 97 1.05 1.91 -22.56
C ASP A 97 1.01 0.66 -21.67
N ALA A 98 0.83 0.83 -20.35
CA ALA A 98 0.68 -0.29 -19.42
C ALA A 98 -0.61 -1.08 -19.65
N PHE A 99 -1.71 -0.43 -20.05
CA PHE A 99 -2.95 -1.12 -20.43
C PHE A 99 -2.85 -1.83 -21.78
N ALA A 100 -2.11 -1.25 -22.73
CA ALA A 100 -1.84 -1.90 -24.02
C ALA A 100 -1.02 -3.19 -23.85
N GLU A 101 -0.02 -3.17 -22.97
CA GLU A 101 0.75 -4.37 -22.60
C GLU A 101 -0.12 -5.44 -21.94
N LEU A 102 -0.97 -5.07 -20.97
CA LEU A 102 -1.92 -5.99 -20.32
C LEU A 102 -2.89 -6.62 -21.34
N ALA A 103 -3.44 -5.81 -22.26
CA ALA A 103 -4.36 -6.29 -23.28
C ALA A 103 -3.67 -7.27 -24.26
N ALA A 104 -2.39 -7.04 -24.57
CA ALA A 104 -1.61 -7.96 -25.39
C ALA A 104 -1.34 -9.29 -24.67
N GLU A 105 -1.07 -9.26 -23.37
CA GLU A 105 -0.86 -10.46 -22.54
C GLU A 105 -2.14 -11.30 -22.41
N PHE A 106 -3.31 -10.68 -22.20
CA PHE A 106 -4.60 -11.39 -22.19
C PHE A 106 -4.98 -11.97 -23.54
N ARG A 107 -4.65 -11.28 -24.64
CA ARG A 107 -4.85 -11.81 -26.00
C ARG A 107 -3.98 -13.02 -26.30
N TYR A 108 -2.80 -13.08 -25.68
CA TYR A 108 -1.86 -14.21 -25.79
C TYR A 108 -2.33 -15.45 -25.00
N TRP A 109 -3.06 -15.27 -23.89
CA TRP A 109 -3.63 -16.38 -23.10
C TRP A 109 -5.03 -16.85 -23.53
N GLY A 110 -5.77 -16.06 -24.30
CA GLY A 110 -7.11 -16.41 -24.82
C GLY A 110 -7.11 -17.02 -26.23
N GLY A 111 -5.96 -17.51 -26.69
CA GLY A 111 -5.71 -17.87 -28.09
C GLY A 111 -5.46 -19.35 -28.35
N GLU A 112 -6.01 -20.26 -27.56
CA GLU A 112 -6.06 -21.71 -27.86
C GLU A 112 -7.42 -22.27 -27.40
N ASP A 113 -8.45 -22.03 -28.19
CA ASP A 113 -9.50 -23.04 -28.41
C ASP A 113 -9.50 -23.30 -29.92
N ASP A 114 -8.97 -24.46 -30.26
CA ASP A 114 -8.65 -24.93 -31.59
C ASP A 114 -9.86 -24.90 -32.54
N GLU A 115 -9.63 -24.40 -33.75
CA GLU A 115 -10.38 -24.82 -34.93
C GLU A 115 -10.09 -26.31 -35.16
N ASP A 116 -10.98 -27.21 -34.75
CA ASP A 116 -11.06 -28.57 -35.30
C ASP A 116 -12.52 -29.10 -35.28
N GLU A 117 -13.01 -29.38 -36.50
CA GLU A 117 -14.26 -30.02 -36.97
C GLU A 117 -15.59 -29.23 -37.04
#